data_AF-A0A9R0S5C3-F1
#
_entry.id   AF-A0A9R0S5C3-F1
#
_cell.length_a   1.000
_cell.length_b   1.000
_cell.length_c   1.000
_cell.angle_alpha   90.00
_cell.angle_beta   90.00
_cell.angle_gamma   90.00
#
_symmetry.space_group_name_H-M   'P 1'
#
loop_
_entity.id
_entity.type
_entity.pdbx_description
1 polymer ?
#
loop_
_entity_poly.entity_id
_entity_poly.type
_entity_poly.pdbx_seq_one_letter_code
_entity_poly.pdbx_strand_id
1 'polypeptide(L)'
;MKEQCLIHWRSWLIEPLRDSNLELFVLVAVWIASKIHEMRPLSVKSLKALSDRIIADQHFTCRDFADAELVFMEVVDYNVGCSNIAFIYLEQLLIQFREISKLGDLLSMDVCMEILDVLYETEDTSWLFDFPCPLAASTLVTAYVMSVPKQTWEFPILPWVRFTTSYAEEEIMKIVMTILMHVLKPDEIKEKNKREFSI
;
A
#
# COMPACT_ATOMS: atom_id res chain seq x y z
N MET A 1 -20.67 -18.85 -26.98
CA MET A 1 -20.25 -19.58 -25.76
C MET A 1 -19.95 -18.57 -24.65
N LYS A 2 -20.91 -17.68 -24.34
CA LYS A 2 -20.76 -16.53 -23.42
C LYS A 2 -21.95 -16.41 -22.42
N GLU A 3 -22.67 -17.50 -22.20
CA GLU A 3 -23.92 -17.50 -21.40
C GLU A 3 -23.96 -18.57 -20.30
N GLN A 4 -22.81 -19.02 -19.79
CA GLN A 4 -22.76 -19.95 -18.64
C GLN A 4 -21.99 -19.40 -17.42
N CYS A 5 -21.41 -18.20 -17.49
CA CYS A 5 -20.73 -17.54 -16.37
C CYS A 5 -21.64 -16.55 -15.61
N LEU A 6 -22.92 -16.87 -15.43
CA LEU A 6 -23.88 -16.03 -14.69
C LEU A 6 -24.59 -16.78 -13.55
N ILE A 7 -24.06 -17.94 -13.16
CA ILE A 7 -24.59 -18.70 -12.03
C ILE A 7 -23.65 -18.47 -10.86
N HIS A 8 -24.16 -17.78 -9.83
CA HIS A 8 -23.68 -17.76 -8.43
C HIS A 8 -23.12 -16.46 -7.82
N TRP A 9 -23.49 -15.25 -8.28
CA TRP A 9 -23.28 -14.03 -7.45
C TRP A 9 -24.21 -13.91 -6.22
N ARG A 10 -25.10 -14.88 -5.99
CA ARG A 10 -25.95 -14.96 -4.79
C ARG A 10 -25.31 -15.80 -3.69
N SER A 11 -24.04 -15.56 -3.39
CA SER A 11 -23.45 -16.10 -2.18
C SER A 11 -24.00 -15.32 -0.99
N TRP A 12 -24.42 -16.03 0.06
CA TRP A 12 -24.86 -15.42 1.34
C TRP A 12 -23.77 -14.53 1.97
N LEU A 13 -22.51 -14.70 1.52
CA LEU A 13 -21.37 -13.89 1.93
C LEU A 13 -21.35 -12.49 1.30
N ILE A 14 -21.99 -12.29 0.14
CA ILE A 14 -21.94 -11.03 -0.62
C ILE A 14 -23.28 -10.27 -0.51
N GLU A 15 -24.42 -10.96 -0.35
CA GLU A 15 -25.73 -10.30 -0.31
C GLU A 15 -26.61 -10.75 0.87
N PRO A 16 -26.94 -9.85 1.82
CA PRO A 16 -26.40 -8.49 1.99
C PRO A 16 -24.97 -8.53 2.56
N LEU A 17 -24.11 -7.62 2.11
CA LEU A 17 -22.76 -7.45 2.66
C LEU A 17 -22.86 -6.84 4.07
N ARG A 18 -22.64 -7.66 5.11
CA ARG A 18 -22.59 -7.20 6.51
C ARG A 18 -21.16 -7.02 6.96
N ASP A 19 -20.96 -6.25 8.03
CA ASP A 19 -19.64 -6.05 8.65
C ASP A 19 -18.97 -7.38 9.00
N SER A 20 -19.72 -8.35 9.52
CA SER A 20 -19.20 -9.69 9.83
C SER A 20 -18.71 -10.46 8.58
N ASN A 21 -19.33 -10.23 7.42
CA ASN A 21 -18.89 -10.82 6.16
C ASN A 21 -17.62 -10.14 5.64
N LEU A 22 -17.50 -8.82 5.78
CA LEU A 22 -16.29 -8.06 5.45
C LEU A 22 -15.12 -8.48 6.33
N GLU A 23 -15.33 -8.61 7.64
CA GLU A 23 -14.32 -9.09 8.58
C GLU A 23 -13.84 -10.50 8.24
N LEU A 24 -14.75 -11.39 7.83
CA LEU A 24 -14.38 -12.72 7.34
C LEU A 24 -13.52 -12.63 6.06
N PHE A 25 -13.87 -11.76 5.11
CA PHE A 25 -13.06 -11.57 3.90
C PHE A 25 -11.67 -11.03 4.21
N VAL A 26 -11.53 -10.12 5.18
CA VAL A 26 -10.20 -9.65 5.63
C VAL A 26 -9.37 -10.81 6.19
N LEU A 27 -9.96 -11.67 7.02
CA LEU A 27 -9.28 -12.85 7.55
C LEU A 27 -8.87 -13.84 6.45
N VAL A 28 -9.74 -14.04 5.46
CA VAL A 28 -9.47 -14.90 4.30
C VAL A 28 -8.37 -14.32 3.42
N ALA A 29 -8.34 -12.99 3.21
CA ALA A 29 -7.26 -12.33 2.47
C ALA A 29 -5.91 -12.55 3.15
N VAL A 30 -5.83 -12.39 4.48
CA VAL A 30 -4.63 -12.69 5.27
C VAL A 30 -4.26 -14.18 5.17
N TRP A 31 -5.25 -15.08 5.19
CA TRP A 31 -5.00 -16.51 5.04
C TRP A 31 -4.41 -16.86 3.67
N ILE A 32 -4.98 -16.31 2.60
CA ILE A 32 -4.48 -16.48 1.23
C ILE A 32 -3.06 -15.92 1.10
N ALA A 33 -2.82 -14.70 1.61
CA ALA A 33 -1.49 -14.11 1.64
C ALA A 33 -0.47 -15.00 2.37
N SER A 34 -0.84 -15.60 3.52
CA SER A 34 0.04 -16.52 4.26
C SER A 34 0.41 -17.78 3.46
N LYS A 35 -0.47 -18.25 2.56
CA LYS A 35 -0.19 -19.39 1.67
C LYS A 35 0.78 -19.03 0.55
N ILE A 36 0.78 -17.77 0.12
CA ILE A 36 1.63 -17.28 -0.98
C ILE A 36 3.02 -16.88 -0.46
N HIS A 37 3.10 -16.26 0.72
CA HIS A 37 4.30 -15.54 1.18
C HIS A 37 5.01 -16.13 2.41
N GLU A 38 4.44 -17.09 3.13
CA GLU A 38 5.08 -17.67 4.32
C GLU A 38 5.55 -19.11 4.10
N MET A 39 6.63 -19.52 4.79
CA MET A 39 7.08 -20.92 4.80
C MET A 39 6.08 -21.87 5.49
N ARG A 40 5.14 -21.34 6.30
CA ARG A 40 4.10 -22.14 6.97
C ARG A 40 2.75 -21.39 6.99
N PRO A 41 1.78 -21.80 6.16
CA PRO A 41 0.48 -21.13 6.11
C PRO A 41 -0.29 -21.18 7.44
N LEU A 42 -1.14 -20.17 7.66
CA LEU A 42 -2.07 -20.17 8.79
C LEU A 42 -3.05 -21.34 8.69
N SER A 43 -3.32 -22.01 9.81
CA SER A 43 -4.31 -23.08 9.88
C SER A 43 -5.73 -22.52 10.03
N VAL A 44 -6.73 -23.20 9.47
CA VAL A 44 -8.16 -22.85 9.67
C VAL A 44 -8.51 -22.80 11.17
N LYS A 45 -7.88 -23.62 12.00
CA LYS A 45 -8.08 -23.58 13.46
C LYS A 45 -7.62 -22.25 14.07
N SER A 46 -6.47 -21.73 13.64
CA SER A 46 -5.95 -20.44 14.09
C SER A 46 -6.82 -19.28 13.61
N LEU A 47 -7.25 -19.32 12.34
CA LEU A 47 -8.16 -18.34 11.76
C LEU A 47 -9.52 -18.33 12.44
N LYS A 48 -10.08 -19.51 12.74
CA LYS A 48 -11.31 -19.61 13.50
C LYS A 48 -11.16 -19.01 14.89
N ALA A 49 -10.09 -19.34 15.61
CA ALA A 49 -9.85 -18.77 16.94
C ALA A 49 -9.66 -17.24 16.92
N LEU A 50 -9.12 -16.69 15.83
CA LEU A 50 -9.01 -15.24 15.62
C LEU A 50 -10.37 -14.62 15.28
N SER A 51 -11.14 -15.25 14.39
CA SER A 51 -12.50 -14.85 14.03
C SER A 51 -13.43 -14.83 15.23
N ASP A 52 -13.41 -15.87 16.09
CA ASP A 52 -14.24 -15.95 17.30
C ASP A 52 -13.92 -14.82 18.30
N ARG A 53 -12.77 -14.14 18.17
CA ARG A 53 -12.37 -12.99 19.01
C ARG A 53 -12.73 -11.64 18.39
N ILE A 54 -12.67 -11.53 17.07
CA ILE A 54 -12.85 -10.26 16.35
C ILE A 54 -14.33 -10.06 15.98
N ILE A 55 -14.99 -11.13 15.52
CA ILE A 55 -16.34 -11.09 14.98
C ILE A 55 -17.32 -11.49 16.08
N ALA A 56 -17.78 -10.50 16.85
CA ALA A 56 -18.61 -10.74 18.04
C ALA A 56 -19.98 -11.36 17.73
N ASP A 57 -20.54 -11.04 16.55
CA ASP A 57 -21.94 -11.32 16.23
C ASP A 57 -22.16 -12.61 15.42
N GLN A 58 -21.09 -13.31 15.02
CA GLN A 58 -21.19 -14.49 14.17
C GLN A 58 -20.08 -15.52 14.43
N HIS A 59 -20.47 -16.79 14.49
CA HIS A 59 -19.52 -17.91 14.61
C HIS A 59 -19.41 -18.63 13.27
N PHE A 60 -18.21 -18.63 12.70
CA PHE A 60 -17.94 -19.32 11.44
C PHE A 60 -17.41 -20.73 11.68
N THR A 61 -17.89 -21.67 10.87
CA THR A 61 -17.42 -23.05 10.79
C THR A 61 -16.23 -23.15 9.84
N CYS A 62 -15.49 -24.26 9.90
CA CYS A 62 -14.43 -24.52 8.93
C CYS A 62 -14.91 -24.52 7.47
N ARG A 63 -16.18 -24.88 7.22
CA ARG A 63 -16.77 -24.83 5.88
C ARG A 63 -16.96 -23.40 5.41
N ASP A 64 -17.41 -22.51 6.28
CA ASP A 64 -17.61 -21.10 5.94
C ASP A 64 -16.29 -20.43 5.51
N PHE A 65 -15.16 -20.79 6.13
CA PHE A 65 -13.83 -20.31 5.69
C PHE A 65 -13.44 -20.83 4.30
N ALA A 66 -13.73 -22.09 3.97
CA ALA A 66 -13.43 -22.64 2.66
C ALA A 66 -14.33 -22.04 1.57
N ASP A 67 -15.61 -21.83 1.88
CA ASP A 67 -16.55 -21.17 0.98
C ASP A 67 -16.16 -19.70 0.77
N ALA A 68 -15.73 -19.01 1.84
CA ALA A 68 -15.24 -17.64 1.74
C ALA A 68 -13.92 -17.52 0.98
N GLU A 69 -13.01 -18.50 1.09
CA GLU A 69 -11.82 -18.59 0.25
C GLU A 69 -12.19 -18.67 -1.24
N LEU A 70 -13.10 -19.58 -1.61
CA LEU A 70 -13.53 -19.74 -2.99
C LEU A 70 -14.14 -18.44 -3.53
N VAL A 71 -15.09 -17.87 -2.78
CA VAL A 71 -15.78 -16.63 -3.17
C VAL A 71 -14.79 -15.46 -3.27
N PHE A 72 -13.82 -15.35 -2.35
CA PHE A 72 -12.79 -14.32 -2.42
C PHE A 72 -11.97 -14.47 -3.70
N MET A 73 -11.54 -15.69 -4.05
CA MET A 73 -10.78 -15.96 -5.27
C MET A 73 -11.57 -15.63 -6.53
N GLU A 74 -12.88 -15.86 -6.56
CA GLU A 74 -13.76 -15.45 -7.66
C GLU A 74 -13.89 -13.93 -7.76
N VAL A 75 -14.04 -13.23 -6.62
CA VAL A 75 -14.14 -11.75 -6.57
C VAL A 75 -12.88 -11.08 -7.10
N VAL A 76 -11.70 -11.64 -6.79
CA VAL A 76 -10.41 -11.11 -7.26
C VAL A 76 -9.96 -11.70 -8.60
N ASP A 77 -10.83 -12.41 -9.32
CA ASP A 77 -10.56 -13.07 -10.61
C ASP A 77 -9.28 -13.93 -10.58
N TYR A 78 -9.05 -14.61 -9.45
CA TYR A 78 -7.87 -15.43 -9.17
C TYR A 78 -6.53 -14.68 -9.31
N ASN A 79 -6.56 -13.35 -9.32
CA ASN A 79 -5.41 -12.48 -9.52
C ASN A 79 -4.94 -11.87 -8.19
N VAL A 80 -4.32 -12.70 -7.36
CA VAL A 80 -3.74 -12.29 -6.05
C VAL A 80 -2.23 -12.04 -6.16
N GLY A 81 -1.75 -11.69 -7.37
CA GLY A 81 -0.33 -11.60 -7.67
C GLY A 81 0.38 -10.47 -6.91
N CYS A 82 1.67 -10.68 -6.61
CA CYS A 82 2.51 -9.72 -5.89
C CYS A 82 3.08 -8.61 -6.80
N SER A 83 2.80 -8.66 -8.11
CA SER A 83 3.48 -7.82 -9.09
C SER A 83 3.08 -6.34 -9.05
N ASN A 84 2.04 -5.96 -8.30
CA ASN A 84 1.53 -4.60 -8.25
C ASN A 84 1.56 -4.02 -6.82
N ILE A 85 2.61 -4.33 -6.04
CA ILE A 85 2.78 -3.81 -4.67
C ILE A 85 3.81 -2.69 -4.68
N ALA A 86 3.45 -1.49 -4.20
CA ALA A 86 4.33 -0.31 -4.19
C ALA A 86 5.67 -0.56 -3.48
N PHE A 87 5.65 -1.33 -2.39
CA PHE A 87 6.85 -1.71 -1.64
C PHE A 87 7.90 -2.41 -2.52
N ILE A 88 7.48 -3.32 -3.40
CA ILE A 88 8.41 -4.08 -4.26
C ILE A 88 9.08 -3.15 -5.26
N TYR A 89 8.33 -2.23 -5.85
CA TYR A 89 8.90 -1.21 -6.75
C TYR A 89 9.85 -0.27 -5.99
N LEU A 90 9.49 0.13 -4.79
CA LEU A 90 10.31 1.02 -3.95
C LEU A 90 11.64 0.38 -3.58
N GLU A 91 11.62 -0.88 -3.15
CA GLU A 91 12.84 -1.64 -2.81
C GLU A 91 13.75 -1.76 -4.04
N GLN A 92 13.19 -2.12 -5.20
CA GLN A 92 13.95 -2.23 -6.46
C GLN A 92 14.58 -0.89 -6.85
N LEU A 93 13.81 0.20 -6.80
CA LEU A 93 14.31 1.54 -7.12
C LEU A 93 15.42 1.96 -6.14
N LEU A 94 15.29 1.66 -4.85
CA LEU A 94 16.29 2.01 -3.85
C LEU A 94 17.59 1.22 -4.06
N ILE A 95 17.52 -0.07 -4.38
CA ILE A 95 18.68 -0.89 -4.74
C ILE A 95 19.39 -0.29 -5.96
N GLN A 96 18.65 -0.03 -7.05
CA GLN A 96 19.22 0.56 -8.27
C GLN A 96 19.83 1.93 -8.01
N PHE A 97 19.20 2.76 -7.17
CA PHE A 97 19.72 4.09 -6.86
C PHE A 97 21.06 4.02 -6.13
N ARG A 98 21.21 3.08 -5.18
CA ARG A 98 22.47 2.84 -4.45
C ARG A 98 23.59 2.35 -5.36
N GLU A 99 23.28 1.57 -6.39
CA GLU A 99 24.27 1.09 -7.36
C GLU A 99 24.86 2.23 -8.21
N ILE A 100 24.08 3.29 -8.48
CA ILE A 100 24.49 4.38 -9.38
C ILE A 100 24.93 5.66 -8.66
N SER A 101 24.59 5.83 -7.37
CA SER A 101 24.87 7.04 -6.61
C SER A 101 25.11 6.77 -5.13
N LYS A 102 26.20 7.31 -4.59
CA LYS A 102 26.49 7.29 -3.14
C LYS A 102 25.44 8.04 -2.30
N LEU A 103 24.67 8.94 -2.92
CA LEU A 103 23.55 9.59 -2.23
C LEU A 103 22.45 8.60 -1.86
N GLY A 104 22.37 7.43 -2.52
CA GLY A 104 21.45 6.36 -2.15
C GLY A 104 21.70 5.78 -0.76
N ASP A 105 22.91 5.93 -0.21
CA ASP A 105 23.24 5.51 1.17
C ASP A 105 22.60 6.42 2.21
N LEU A 106 22.21 7.66 1.83
CA LEU A 106 21.51 8.60 2.70
C LEU A 106 20.00 8.31 2.78
N LEU A 107 19.46 7.46 1.89
CA LEU A 107 18.06 7.07 1.91
C LEU A 107 17.89 5.78 2.72
N SER A 108 17.12 5.89 3.80
CA SER A 108 16.67 4.76 4.61
C SER A 108 15.35 4.21 4.06
N MET A 109 15.20 2.88 4.10
CA MET A 109 13.91 2.25 3.79
C MET A 109 12.84 2.65 4.81
N ASP A 110 13.22 2.86 6.07
CA ASP A 110 12.28 3.25 7.14
C ASP A 110 11.63 4.60 6.83
N VAL A 111 12.40 5.58 6.33
CA VAL A 111 11.87 6.89 5.92
C VAL A 111 10.88 6.75 4.77
N CYS A 112 11.17 5.86 3.80
CA CYS A 112 10.24 5.60 2.71
C CYS A 112 8.96 4.91 3.21
N MET A 113 9.05 4.02 4.22
CA MET A 113 7.90 3.39 4.86
C MET A 113 7.05 4.41 5.62
N GLU A 114 7.66 5.31 6.40
CA GLU A 114 6.96 6.39 7.08
C GLU A 114 6.20 7.29 6.10
N ILE A 115 6.78 7.57 4.92
CA ILE A 115 6.10 8.31 3.85
C ILE A 115 4.90 7.52 3.30
N LEU A 116 5.07 6.22 3.03
CA LEU A 116 3.98 5.36 2.56
C LEU A 116 2.86 5.26 3.59
N ASP A 117 3.18 5.17 4.88
CA ASP A 117 2.21 5.13 5.98
C ASP A 117 1.35 6.39 5.98
N VAL A 118 1.96 7.58 5.87
CA VAL A 118 1.22 8.86 5.76
C VAL A 118 0.27 8.86 4.56
N LEU A 119 0.67 8.27 3.43
CA LEU A 119 -0.15 8.20 2.23
C LEU A 119 -1.29 7.19 2.36
N TYR A 120 -1.05 6.04 2.97
CA TYR A 120 -2.10 5.04 3.21
C TYR A 120 -3.12 5.50 4.26
N GLU A 121 -2.72 6.35 5.20
CA GLU A 121 -3.63 6.98 6.17
C GLU A 121 -4.45 8.14 5.58
N THR A 122 -4.02 8.72 4.46
CA THR A 122 -4.67 9.90 3.85
C THR A 122 -5.68 9.48 2.78
N GLU A 123 -6.97 9.72 3.02
CA GLU A 123 -8.04 9.34 2.07
C GLU A 123 -7.91 10.04 0.70
N ASP A 124 -7.46 11.30 0.68
CA ASP A 124 -7.25 12.09 -0.55
C ASP A 124 -6.19 11.50 -1.49
N THR A 125 -5.34 10.60 -0.99
CA THR A 125 -4.30 9.90 -1.76
C THR A 125 -4.69 8.49 -2.18
N SER A 126 -5.90 8.02 -1.85
CA SER A 126 -6.37 6.66 -2.15
C SER A 126 -6.30 6.27 -3.63
N TRP A 127 -6.54 7.22 -4.54
CA TRP A 127 -6.42 7.01 -5.99
C TRP A 127 -5.01 6.60 -6.44
N LEU A 128 -3.97 6.83 -5.63
CA LEU A 128 -2.59 6.42 -5.93
C LEU A 128 -2.35 4.93 -5.73
N PHE A 129 -3.20 4.24 -4.96
CA PHE A 129 -2.95 2.84 -4.59
C PHE A 129 -3.11 1.89 -5.78
N ASP A 130 -3.85 2.32 -6.82
CA ASP A 130 -3.95 1.64 -8.10
C ASP A 130 -2.68 1.78 -8.97
N PHE A 131 -1.78 2.71 -8.60
CA PHE A 131 -0.57 3.06 -9.34
C PHE A 131 0.69 2.89 -8.47
N PRO A 132 1.08 1.64 -8.16
CA PRO A 132 2.15 1.36 -7.19
C PRO A 132 3.55 1.78 -7.65
N CYS A 133 3.85 1.75 -8.96
CA CYS A 133 5.14 2.19 -9.47
C CYS A 133 5.32 3.72 -9.37
N PRO A 134 4.37 4.57 -9.83
CA PRO A 134 4.39 6.02 -9.56
C PRO A 134 4.43 6.37 -8.08
N LEU A 135 3.67 5.64 -7.25
CA LEU A 135 3.67 5.82 -5.80
C LEU A 135 5.06 5.55 -5.20
N ALA A 136 5.69 4.43 -5.56
CA ALA A 136 7.04 4.07 -5.12
C ALA A 136 8.09 5.10 -5.57
N ALA A 137 8.04 5.50 -6.84
CA ALA A 137 8.91 6.51 -7.42
C ALA A 137 8.81 7.86 -6.68
N SER A 138 7.58 8.32 -6.44
CA SER A 138 7.32 9.59 -5.76
C SER A 138 7.72 9.54 -4.29
N THR A 139 7.53 8.39 -3.63
CA THR A 139 8.00 8.13 -2.26
C THR A 139 9.53 8.26 -2.20
N LEU A 140 10.26 7.61 -3.11
CA LEU A 140 11.72 7.68 -3.15
C LEU A 140 12.23 9.11 -3.43
N VAL A 141 11.61 9.84 -4.37
CA VAL A 141 11.96 11.24 -4.63
C VAL A 141 11.70 12.11 -3.40
N THR A 142 10.61 11.88 -2.69
CA THR A 142 10.29 12.60 -1.46
C THR A 142 11.31 12.31 -0.37
N ALA A 143 11.66 11.04 -0.16
CA ALA A 143 12.70 10.62 0.78
C ALA A 143 14.07 11.24 0.43
N TYR A 144 14.41 11.31 -0.86
CA TYR A 144 15.62 12.00 -1.33
C TYR A 144 15.60 13.48 -0.95
N VAL A 145 14.51 14.19 -1.21
CA VAL A 145 14.38 15.63 -0.90
C VAL A 145 14.48 15.90 0.61
N MET A 146 13.97 14.98 1.44
CA MET A 146 14.00 15.12 2.90
C MET A 146 15.35 14.74 3.51
N SER A 147 16.03 13.74 2.95
CA SER A 147 17.20 13.12 3.57
C SER A 147 18.53 13.66 3.02
N VAL A 148 18.57 14.12 1.77
CA VAL A 148 19.80 14.58 1.14
C VAL A 148 19.96 16.09 1.34
N PRO A 149 21.09 16.56 1.90
CA PRO A 149 21.36 17.99 2.05
C PRO A 149 21.33 18.72 0.69
N LYS A 150 20.67 19.88 0.63
CA LYS A 150 20.52 20.67 -0.60
C LYS A 150 21.86 21.04 -1.25
N GLN A 151 22.91 21.18 -0.45
CA GLN A 151 24.27 21.50 -0.90
C GLN A 151 24.89 20.37 -1.74
N THR A 152 24.37 19.14 -1.63
CA THR A 152 24.88 17.96 -2.32
C THR A 152 23.89 17.42 -3.36
N TRP A 153 22.90 18.21 -3.78
CA TRP A 153 21.93 17.84 -4.82
C TRP A 153 22.56 17.90 -6.23
N GLU A 154 23.57 17.07 -6.45
CA GLU A 154 24.24 16.94 -7.75
C GLU A 154 23.57 15.87 -8.63
N PHE A 155 22.80 14.96 -8.04
CA PHE A 155 22.16 13.86 -8.75
C PHE A 155 20.79 14.27 -9.34
N PRO A 156 20.54 14.03 -10.65
CA PRO A 156 19.29 14.38 -11.30
C PRO A 156 18.19 13.34 -11.00
N ILE A 157 17.64 13.37 -9.78
CA ILE A 157 16.70 12.34 -9.29
C ILE A 157 15.43 12.21 -10.15
N LEU A 158 14.84 13.32 -10.58
CA LEU A 158 13.62 13.32 -11.40
C LEU A 158 13.86 12.74 -12.81
N PRO A 159 14.87 13.21 -13.57
CA PRO A 159 15.24 12.56 -14.83
C PRO A 159 15.58 11.07 -14.69
N TRP A 160 16.26 10.69 -13.61
CA TRP A 160 16.59 9.29 -13.37
C TRP A 160 15.34 8.43 -13.10
N VAL A 161 14.42 8.88 -12.25
CA VAL A 161 13.17 8.17 -11.99
C VAL A 161 12.34 8.03 -13.26
N ARG A 162 12.25 9.09 -14.08
CA ARG A 162 11.60 9.02 -15.40
C ARG A 162 12.25 7.96 -16.28
N PHE A 163 13.58 7.94 -16.35
CA PHE A 163 14.30 6.96 -17.15
C PHE A 163 14.02 5.52 -16.70
N THR A 164 14.00 5.28 -15.38
CA THR A 164 13.83 3.94 -14.81
C THR A 164 12.39 3.44 -14.86
N THR A 165 11.42 4.33 -14.70
CA THR A 165 9.99 3.96 -14.54
C THR A 165 9.14 4.28 -15.76
N SER A 166 9.65 5.07 -16.71
CA SER A 166 8.95 5.62 -17.88
C SER A 166 7.79 6.58 -17.56
N TYR A 167 7.56 6.94 -16.29
CA TYR A 167 6.55 7.94 -15.91
C TYR A 167 7.06 9.38 -16.12
N ALA A 168 6.14 10.27 -16.47
CA ALA A 168 6.46 11.67 -16.72
C ALA A 168 6.91 12.38 -15.43
N GLU A 169 7.92 13.25 -15.53
CA GLU A 169 8.43 14.00 -14.38
C GLU A 169 7.34 14.87 -13.75
N GLU A 170 6.42 15.41 -14.57
CA GLU A 170 5.31 16.24 -14.12
C GLU A 170 4.29 15.43 -13.30
N GLU A 171 4.08 14.16 -13.63
CA GLU A 171 3.19 13.27 -12.88
C GLU A 171 3.79 12.91 -11.52
N ILE A 172 5.06 12.50 -11.51
CA ILE A 172 5.81 12.22 -10.29
C ILE A 172 5.86 13.46 -9.39
N MET A 173 6.14 14.64 -9.96
CA MET A 173 6.25 15.88 -9.20
C MET A 173 4.93 16.29 -8.56
N LYS A 174 3.78 16.08 -9.22
CA LYS A 174 2.46 16.33 -8.60
C LYS A 174 2.28 15.48 -7.34
N ILE A 175 2.62 14.20 -7.43
CA ILE A 175 2.49 13.27 -6.29
C ILE A 175 3.47 13.67 -5.18
N VAL A 176 4.74 13.94 -5.50
CA VAL A 176 5.75 14.42 -4.54
C VAL A 176 5.26 15.68 -3.79
N MET A 177 4.66 16.64 -4.49
CA MET A 177 4.12 17.83 -3.85
C MET A 177 2.94 17.51 -2.93
N THR A 178 2.05 16.60 -3.33
CA THR A 178 0.98 16.10 -2.45
C THR A 178 1.57 15.45 -1.20
N ILE A 179 2.57 14.57 -1.34
CA ILE A 179 3.22 13.91 -0.20
C ILE A 179 3.83 14.97 0.74
N LEU A 180 4.63 15.90 0.20
CA LEU A 180 5.29 16.93 1.00
C LEU A 180 4.29 17.81 1.75
N MET A 181 3.13 18.12 1.17
CA MET A 181 2.07 18.87 1.85
C MET A 181 1.51 18.12 3.07
N HIS A 182 1.35 16.80 2.98
CA HIS A 182 0.84 15.97 4.07
C HIS A 182 1.90 15.69 5.14
N VAL A 183 3.15 15.44 4.72
CA VAL A 183 4.27 15.17 5.63
C VAL A 183 4.70 16.44 6.39
N LEU A 184 4.75 17.59 5.72
CA LEU A 184 5.24 18.84 6.32
C LEU A 184 4.16 19.65 7.05
N LYS A 185 2.87 19.27 6.95
CA LYS A 185 1.71 19.96 7.55
C LYS A 185 1.91 21.47 7.73
N PRO A 186 1.94 22.26 6.64
CA PRO A 186 2.33 23.67 6.69
C PRO A 186 1.48 24.56 7.62
N ASP A 187 0.29 24.12 8.03
CA ASP A 187 -0.58 24.88 8.95
C ASP A 187 -0.10 24.81 10.41
N GLU A 188 0.57 23.74 10.85
CA GLU A 188 1.20 23.68 12.18
C GLU A 188 2.48 24.54 12.25
N ILE A 189 3.19 24.67 11.13
CA ILE A 189 4.39 25.50 11.00
C ILE A 189 4.03 26.99 11.03
N LYS A 190 2.89 27.38 10.44
CA LYS A 190 2.37 28.76 10.52
C LYS A 190 1.93 29.13 11.94
N GLU A 191 1.37 28.18 12.70
CA GLU A 191 1.02 28.43 14.10
C GLU A 191 2.24 28.52 15.03
N LYS A 192 3.26 27.68 14.83
CA LYS A 192 4.52 27.78 15.62
C LYS A 192 5.23 29.10 15.38
N ASN A 193 5.34 29.53 14.12
CA ASN A 193 5.96 30.82 13.80
C ASN A 193 5.14 32.01 14.36
N LYS A 194 3.80 31.95 14.37
CA LYS A 194 2.98 33.02 14.98
C LYS A 194 3.15 33.15 16.50
N ARG A 195 3.37 32.04 17.21
CA ARG A 195 3.58 32.05 18.67
C ARG A 195 4.97 32.59 19.06
N GLU A 196 5.99 32.38 18.23
CA GLU A 196 7.35 32.91 18.49
C GLU A 196 7.50 34.41 18.20
N PHE A 197 6.65 35.00 17.36
CA PHE A 197 6.63 36.44 17.10
C PHE A 197 5.62 37.24 17.95
N SER A 198 5.03 36.62 18.98
CA SER A 198 4.08 37.26 19.90
C SER A 198 4.67 37.45 21.31
N ILE A 199 5.92 37.92 21.40
CA ILE A 199 6.51 38.44 22.66
C ILE A 199 6.10 39.91 22.84
#